data_AF-A0AAQ4DHL6-F1
#
_entry.id   AF-A0AAQ4DHL6-F1
#
_cell.length_a   1.000
_cell.length_b   1.000
_cell.length_c   1.000
_cell.angle_alpha   90.00
_cell.angle_beta   90.00
_cell.angle_gamma   90.00
#
_symmetry.space_group_name_H-M   'P 1'
#
loop_
_entity.id
_entity.type
_entity.pdbx_description
1 polymer ?
#
loop_
_entity_poly.entity_id
_entity_poly.type
_entity_poly.pdbx_seq_one_letter_code
_entity_poly.pdbx_strand_id
1 'polypeptide(L)'
;MSADSSSAPDQRPRLKPRGCTDLPWLFLLVAFLGAAVFVASFALALGDPRRLVRGCDSFGNVCGARNAPLGSLSFSGLDARDKPYLFYFDLADPRSSLKICVSQCPLRALRTMDE
;
A
#
# COMPACT_ATOMS: atom_id res chain seq x y z
N MET A 1 68.33 -1.18 -51.74
CA MET A 1 67.67 -0.42 -50.66
C MET A 1 66.25 -0.94 -50.54
N SER A 2 66.03 -1.91 -49.65
CA SER A 2 64.70 -2.45 -49.35
C SER A 2 64.26 -1.80 -48.05
N ALA A 3 63.27 -0.92 -48.13
CA ALA A 3 62.64 -0.33 -46.95
C ALA A 3 61.75 -1.39 -46.30
N ASP A 4 62.20 -1.92 -45.17
CA ASP A 4 61.43 -2.84 -44.36
C ASP A 4 60.29 -2.06 -43.69
N SER A 5 59.07 -2.28 -44.17
CA SER A 5 57.87 -1.68 -43.61
C SER A 5 57.51 -2.44 -42.34
N SER A 6 58.14 -2.08 -41.22
CA SER A 6 57.73 -2.54 -39.89
C SER A 6 56.32 -2.04 -39.59
N SER A 7 55.32 -2.89 -39.87
CA SER A 7 53.96 -2.72 -39.38
C SER A 7 53.98 -2.90 -37.87
N ALA A 8 53.86 -1.78 -37.14
CA ALA A 8 53.68 -1.80 -35.69
C ALA A 8 52.47 -2.67 -35.31
N PRO A 9 52.55 -3.48 -34.23
CA PRO A 9 51.42 -4.28 -33.79
C PRO A 9 50.28 -3.35 -33.33
N ASP A 10 49.10 -3.49 -33.94
CA ASP A 10 47.86 -2.80 -33.55
C ASP A 10 47.44 -3.27 -32.15
N GLN A 11 47.89 -2.56 -31.11
CA GLN A 11 47.57 -2.83 -29.69
C GLN A 11 46.22 -2.25 -29.26
N ARG A 12 45.22 -2.21 -30.14
CA ARG A 12 43.87 -1.84 -29.69
C ARG A 12 43.35 -2.97 -28.80
N PRO A 13 42.86 -2.69 -27.58
CA PRO A 13 42.26 -3.72 -26.75
C PRO A 13 41.11 -4.31 -27.56
N ARG A 14 41.20 -5.59 -27.94
CA ARG A 14 40.05 -6.28 -28.55
C ARG A 14 38.96 -6.28 -27.48
N LEU A 15 38.01 -5.36 -27.62
CA LEU A 15 36.79 -5.33 -26.81
C LEU A 15 36.14 -6.70 -26.96
N LYS A 16 36.31 -7.55 -25.95
CA LYS A 16 35.69 -8.87 -25.94
C LYS A 16 34.18 -8.64 -26.03
N PRO A 17 33.48 -9.25 -27.02
CA PRO A 17 32.04 -9.06 -27.15
C PRO A 17 31.40 -9.44 -25.81
N ARG A 18 30.72 -8.47 -25.19
CA ARG A 18 30.01 -8.71 -23.94
C ARG A 18 28.82 -9.60 -24.28
N GLY A 19 28.82 -10.82 -23.72
CA GLY A 19 27.64 -11.68 -23.81
C GLY A 19 26.47 -11.06 -23.06
N CYS A 20 25.25 -11.27 -23.56
CA CYS A 20 24.02 -10.88 -22.86
C CYS A 20 23.91 -11.69 -21.55
N THR A 21 24.38 -11.10 -20.46
CA THR A 21 24.40 -11.74 -19.13
C THR A 21 23.09 -11.48 -18.36
N ASP A 22 22.22 -10.63 -18.92
CA ASP A 22 21.03 -10.12 -18.24
C ASP A 22 19.75 -10.93 -18.50
N LEU A 23 19.77 -11.90 -19.42
CA LEU A 23 18.61 -12.74 -19.72
C LEU A 23 18.08 -13.53 -18.50
N PRO A 24 18.92 -14.28 -17.74
CA PRO A 24 18.44 -14.99 -16.56
C PRO A 24 17.93 -14.03 -15.48
N TRP A 25 18.59 -12.89 -15.29
CA TRP A 25 18.16 -11.86 -14.34
C TRP A 25 16.84 -11.21 -14.75
N LEU A 26 16.62 -11.00 -16.05
CA LEU A 26 15.36 -10.51 -16.58
C LEU A 26 14.21 -11.48 -16.30
N PHE A 27 14.41 -12.79 -16.51
CA PHE A 27 13.39 -13.79 -16.19
C PHE A 27 13.06 -13.82 -14.71
N LEU A 28 14.07 -13.74 -13.83
CA LEU A 28 13.86 -13.64 -12.38
C LEU A 28 13.08 -12.38 -12.01
N LEU A 29 13.40 -11.23 -12.61
CA LEU A 29 12.68 -9.99 -12.39
C LEU A 29 11.21 -10.08 -12.83
N VAL A 30 10.96 -10.62 -14.02
CA VAL A 30 9.59 -10.80 -14.54
C VAL A 30 8.79 -11.75 -13.66
N ALA A 31 9.40 -12.86 -13.22
CA ALA A 31 8.75 -13.80 -12.31
C ALA A 31 8.41 -13.14 -10.96
N PHE A 32 9.33 -12.37 -10.40
CA PHE A 32 9.10 -11.61 -9.17
C PHE A 32 7.96 -10.59 -9.32
N LEU A 33 7.95 -9.81 -10.40
CA LEU A 33 6.89 -8.84 -10.67
C LEU A 33 5.54 -9.54 -10.88
N GLY A 34 5.51 -10.67 -11.60
CA GLY A 34 4.31 -11.48 -11.76
C GLY A 34 3.76 -11.98 -10.43
N ALA A 35 4.62 -12.49 -9.55
CA ALA A 35 4.24 -12.91 -8.20
C ALA A 35 3.72 -11.72 -7.36
N ALA A 36 4.36 -10.55 -7.44
CA ALA A 36 3.93 -9.35 -6.74
C ALA A 36 2.54 -8.88 -7.20
N VAL A 37 2.28 -8.86 -8.51
CA VAL A 37 0.97 -8.52 -9.08
C VAL A 37 -0.09 -9.54 -8.66
N PHE A 38 0.24 -10.83 -8.67
CA PHE A 38 -0.64 -11.89 -8.19
C PHE A 38 -1.05 -11.67 -6.73
N VAL A 39 -0.08 -11.48 -5.83
CA VAL A 39 -0.36 -11.22 -4.41
C VAL A 39 -1.18 -9.93 -4.22
N ALA A 40 -0.86 -8.86 -4.96
CA ALA A 40 -1.61 -7.61 -4.89
C ALA A 40 -3.08 -7.78 -5.33
N SER A 41 -3.32 -8.54 -6.40
CA SER A 41 -4.69 -8.82 -6.87
C SER A 41 -5.51 -9.60 -5.83
N PHE A 42 -4.91 -10.60 -5.17
CA PHE A 42 -5.54 -11.33 -4.07
C PHE A 42 -5.88 -10.41 -2.89
N ALA A 43 -4.95 -9.53 -2.50
CA ALA A 43 -5.18 -8.56 -1.43
C ALA A 43 -6.34 -7.60 -1.74
N LEU A 44 -6.51 -7.18 -2.99
CA LEU A 44 -7.61 -6.30 -3.40
C LEU A 44 -8.94 -7.04 -3.54
N ALA A 45 -8.94 -8.29 -3.99
CA ALA A 45 -10.15 -9.07 -4.20
C ALA A 45 -10.76 -9.61 -2.89
N LEU A 46 -9.92 -10.10 -1.98
CA LEU A 46 -10.36 -10.65 -0.69
C LEU A 46 -10.32 -9.63 0.45
N GLY A 47 -9.52 -8.57 0.32
CA GLY A 47 -9.46 -7.49 1.30
C GLY A 47 -10.56 -6.44 1.10
N ASP A 48 -10.68 -5.54 2.08
CA ASP A 48 -11.51 -4.34 1.94
C ASP A 48 -10.61 -3.10 1.73
N PRO A 49 -10.40 -2.65 0.47
CA PRO A 49 -9.55 -1.49 0.18
C PRO A 49 -10.12 -0.19 0.77
N ARG A 50 -11.41 -0.18 1.16
CA ARG A 50 -12.03 1.00 1.75
C ARG A 50 -11.43 1.32 3.12
N ARG A 51 -10.83 0.35 3.80
CA ARG A 51 -10.12 0.55 5.08
C ARG A 51 -8.84 1.39 4.93
N LEU A 52 -8.27 1.49 3.72
CA LEU A 52 -7.12 2.36 3.44
C LEU A 52 -7.53 3.82 3.24
N VAL A 53 -8.67 4.04 2.62
CA VAL A 53 -9.14 5.38 2.24
C VAL A 53 -9.96 6.02 3.36
N ARG A 54 -10.64 5.19 4.17
CA ARG A 54 -11.59 5.65 5.20
C ARG A 54 -11.18 5.17 6.58
N GLY A 55 -11.50 5.98 7.58
CA GLY A 55 -11.28 5.65 8.98
C GLY A 55 -12.10 4.45 9.43
N CYS A 56 -11.53 3.68 10.37
CA CYS A 56 -12.24 2.66 11.12
C CYS A 56 -12.52 3.15 12.54
N ASP A 57 -13.73 2.90 13.03
CA ASP A 57 -14.07 3.14 14.44
C ASP A 57 -13.36 2.13 15.37
N SER A 58 -13.51 2.34 16.68
CA SER A 58 -12.92 1.44 17.70
C SER A 58 -13.51 0.02 17.70
N PHE A 59 -14.61 -0.21 16.98
CA PHE A 59 -15.31 -1.50 16.89
C PHE A 59 -15.03 -2.22 15.56
N GLY A 60 -14.21 -1.64 14.69
CA GLY A 60 -13.78 -2.21 13.42
C GLY A 60 -14.68 -1.90 12.23
N ASN A 61 -15.67 -1.01 12.37
CA ASN A 61 -16.53 -0.56 11.28
C ASN A 61 -15.84 0.53 10.46
N VAL A 62 -15.90 0.42 9.14
CA VAL A 62 -15.43 1.42 8.19
C VAL A 62 -16.49 2.50 8.02
N CYS A 63 -16.12 3.76 8.23
CA CYS A 63 -17.04 4.88 8.05
C CYS A 63 -17.46 5.05 6.58
N GLY A 64 -18.72 5.41 6.34
CA GLY A 64 -19.31 5.53 5.00
C GLY A 64 -19.53 4.17 4.29
N ALA A 65 -19.39 3.04 4.98
CA ALA A 65 -19.49 1.70 4.40
C ALA A 65 -20.57 0.87 5.08
N ARG A 66 -21.04 -0.15 4.36
CA ARG A 66 -21.79 -1.25 4.98
C ARG A 66 -20.77 -2.29 5.46
N ASN A 67 -20.77 -2.57 6.76
CA ASN A 67 -19.80 -3.48 7.38
C ASN A 67 -20.42 -4.86 7.60
N ALA A 68 -19.57 -5.89 7.61
CA ALA A 68 -19.97 -7.24 8.00
C ALA A 68 -19.70 -7.46 9.50
N PRO A 69 -20.57 -8.19 10.22
CA PRO A 69 -20.36 -8.48 11.63
C PRO A 69 -19.11 -9.34 11.82
N LEU A 70 -18.32 -9.01 12.84
CA LEU A 70 -17.11 -9.72 13.19
C LEU A 70 -17.38 -10.61 14.41
N GLY A 71 -17.74 -11.87 14.15
CA GLY A 71 -18.05 -12.84 15.21
C GLY A 71 -19.21 -12.39 16.10
N SER A 72 -19.03 -12.47 17.43
CA SER A 72 -20.04 -12.11 18.44
C SER A 72 -19.89 -10.69 19.01
N LEU A 73 -19.12 -9.82 18.35
CA LEU A 73 -18.91 -8.43 18.79
C LEU A 73 -20.17 -7.58 18.51
N SER A 74 -20.86 -7.15 19.57
CA SER A 74 -22.15 -6.45 19.49
C SER A 74 -22.14 -5.14 18.69
N PHE A 75 -21.01 -4.44 18.65
CA PHE A 75 -20.85 -3.16 17.96
C PHE A 75 -20.16 -3.27 16.59
N SER A 76 -19.88 -4.49 16.13
CA SER A 76 -19.30 -4.74 14.80
C SER A 76 -20.39 -4.96 13.74
N GLY A 77 -20.07 -4.69 12.48
CA GLY A 77 -21.01 -4.91 11.36
C GLY A 77 -22.11 -3.85 11.25
N LEU A 78 -21.91 -2.68 11.84
CA LEU A 78 -22.87 -1.59 11.76
C LEU A 78 -22.90 -0.99 10.34
N ASP A 79 -24.08 -0.59 9.89
CA ASP A 79 -24.24 0.16 8.65
C ASP A 79 -23.85 1.62 8.87
N ALA A 80 -22.67 2.00 8.40
CA ALA A 80 -22.10 3.33 8.57
C ALA A 80 -22.19 4.16 7.28
N ARG A 81 -23.02 3.77 6.30
CA ARG A 81 -23.18 4.51 5.03
C ARG A 81 -23.51 5.98 5.22
N ASP A 82 -24.39 6.30 6.17
CA ASP A 82 -24.81 7.66 6.49
C ASP A 82 -23.83 8.40 7.43
N LYS A 83 -22.72 7.75 7.80
CA LYS A 83 -21.73 8.25 8.76
C LYS A 83 -20.32 8.22 8.15
N PRO A 84 -19.99 9.12 7.21
CA PRO A 84 -18.74 9.06 6.45
C PRO A 84 -17.52 9.59 7.22
N TYR A 85 -17.69 10.32 8.32
CA TYR A 85 -16.59 10.96 9.04
C TYR A 85 -16.18 10.15 10.27
N LEU A 86 -14.88 10.10 10.57
CA LEU A 86 -14.35 9.50 11.79
C LEU A 86 -14.11 10.59 12.84
N PHE A 87 -14.76 10.45 13.99
CA PHE A 87 -14.59 11.35 15.12
C PHE A 87 -13.70 10.72 16.18
N TYR A 88 -12.77 11.52 16.73
CA TYR A 88 -11.89 11.16 17.84
C TYR A 88 -12.33 11.92 19.08
N PHE A 89 -12.60 11.21 20.17
CA PHE A 89 -13.02 11.84 21.43
C PHE A 89 -11.90 12.64 22.10
N ASP A 90 -10.65 12.21 21.92
CA ASP A 90 -9.46 12.87 22.42
C ASP A 90 -8.44 13.01 21.28
N LEU A 91 -8.17 14.26 20.94
CA LEU A 91 -7.22 14.66 19.90
C LEU A 91 -5.77 14.66 20.42
N ALA A 92 -5.57 14.72 21.74
CA ALA A 92 -4.23 14.68 22.35
C ALA A 92 -3.66 13.25 22.34
N ASP A 93 -4.51 12.23 22.52
CA ASP A 93 -4.14 10.82 22.34
C ASP A 93 -5.06 10.08 21.35
N PRO A 94 -4.89 10.33 20.04
CA PRO A 94 -5.74 9.72 19.01
C PRO A 94 -5.50 8.22 18.84
N ARG A 95 -4.50 7.61 19.49
CA ARG A 95 -4.27 6.15 19.38
C ARG A 95 -5.13 5.39 20.36
N SER A 96 -5.19 5.84 21.61
CA SER A 96 -5.96 5.19 22.68
C SER A 96 -7.41 5.71 22.79
N SER A 97 -7.70 6.87 22.20
CA SER A 97 -9.03 7.46 22.25
C SER A 97 -10.10 6.61 21.56
N LEU A 98 -11.32 6.68 22.09
CA LEU A 98 -12.52 6.16 21.46
C LEU A 98 -12.75 6.87 20.12
N LYS A 99 -13.05 6.09 19.09
CA LYS A 99 -13.33 6.58 17.74
C LYS A 99 -14.67 6.05 17.28
N ILE A 100 -15.48 6.90 16.68
CA ILE A 100 -16.79 6.53 16.17
C ILE A 100 -17.03 7.16 14.79
N CYS A 101 -17.83 6.49 13.96
CA CYS A 101 -18.31 7.08 12.71
C CYS A 101 -19.47 8.04 12.99
N VAL A 102 -19.44 9.24 12.40
CA VAL A 102 -20.47 10.28 12.53
C VAL A 102 -20.91 10.81 11.17
N SER A 103 -22.14 11.31 11.09
CA SER A 103 -22.69 11.95 9.89
C SER A 103 -22.14 13.36 9.67
N GLN A 104 -21.86 14.08 10.76
CA GLN A 104 -21.26 15.41 10.76
C GLN A 104 -20.33 15.56 11.96
N CYS A 105 -19.23 16.29 11.78
CA CYS A 105 -18.33 16.61 12.89
C CYS A 105 -18.95 17.73 13.76
N PRO A 106 -18.81 17.66 15.09
CA PRO A 106 -19.28 18.73 15.96
C PRO A 106 -18.53 20.04 15.67
N LEU A 107 -19.26 21.17 15.69
CA LEU A 107 -18.69 22.51 15.47
C LEU A 107 -17.90 23.04 16.67
N ARG A 108 -17.96 22.33 17.80
CA ARG A 108 -17.33 22.68 19.07
C ARG A 108 -16.62 21.45 19.63
N ALA A 109 -15.58 21.68 20.43
CA ALA A 109 -14.91 20.61 21.15
C ALA A 109 -15.85 20.08 22.24
N LEU A 110 -16.18 18.79 22.18
CA LEU A 110 -16.94 18.10 23.21
C LEU A 110 -16.00 17.81 24.38
N ARG A 111 -16.19 18.50 25.51
CA ARG A 111 -15.37 18.31 26.72
C ARG A 111 -16.02 17.40 27.75
N THR A 112 -17.32 17.16 27.60
CA THR A 112 -18.13 16.30 28.47
C THR A 112 -19.03 15.40 27.62
N MET A 113 -19.43 14.24 28.15
CA MET A 113 -20.30 13.30 27.42
C MET A 113 -21.78 13.72 27.37
N ASP A 114 -22.15 14.75 28.13
CA ASP A 114 -23.52 15.29 28.23
C ASP A 114 -23.80 16.48 27.30
N GLU A 115 -22.80 16.92 26.52
CA GLU A 115 -22.90 18.05 25.58
C GLU A 115 -22.98 17.60 24.11
#